data_AF-A0A0F9G1I7-F1
#
_entry.id   AF-A0A0F9G1I7-F1
#
_cell.length_a   1.000
_cell.length_b   1.000
_cell.length_c   1.000
_cell.angle_alpha   90.00
_cell.angle_beta   90.00
_cell.angle_gamma   90.00
#
_symmetry.space_group_name_H-M   'P 1'
#
loop_
_entity.id
_entity.type
_entity.pdbx_description
1 polymer ?
#
loop_
_entity_poly.entity_id
_entity_poly.type
_entity_poly.pdbx_seq_one_letter_code
_entity_poly.pdbx_strand_id
1 'polypeptide(L)'
;MSDIEAIVFQWLTERGINFRFQSSLGGGHFELGGTVVDFLLVDRSLAWRVHGEYWHRGVSVEGKDFIQKELLAGLGWLVVDIWGGSLRDPDRVNETLTKALLGQEVLR
;
A
#
# COMPACT_ATOMS: atom_id res chain seq x y z
N MET A 1 -0.37 10.34 9.53
CA MET A 1 -0.85 10.15 8.15
C MET A 1 -0.06 11.08 7.25
N SER A 2 0.60 10.54 6.22
CA SER A 2 1.31 11.32 5.19
C SER A 2 0.35 11.94 4.16
N ASP A 3 0.86 12.84 3.30
CA ASP A 3 0.12 13.45 2.19
C ASP A 3 -0.40 12.39 1.21
N ILE A 4 0.47 11.43 0.86
CA ILE A 4 0.14 10.35 -0.07
C ILE A 4 -0.83 9.32 0.53
N GLU A 5 -0.72 9.00 1.83
CA GLU A 5 -1.73 8.18 2.51
C GLU A 5 -3.10 8.87 2.54
N ALA A 6 -3.14 10.19 2.73
CA ALA A 6 -4.39 10.95 2.75
C ALA A 6 -5.14 10.86 1.41
N ILE A 7 -4.42 10.88 0.29
CA ILE A 7 -4.97 10.72 -1.06
C ILE A 7 -5.63 9.34 -1.21
N VAL A 8 -4.93 8.27 -0.79
CA VAL A 8 -5.47 6.90 -0.83
C VAL A 8 -6.70 6.75 0.07
N PHE A 9 -6.62 7.27 1.30
CA PHE A 9 -7.71 7.24 2.27
C PHE A 9 -8.97 7.93 1.71
N GLN A 10 -8.81 9.13 1.17
CA GLN A 10 -9.90 9.89 0.58
C GLN A 10 -10.50 9.16 -0.62
N TRP A 11 -9.67 8.66 -1.54
CA TRP A 11 -10.13 7.96 -2.74
C TRP A 11 -10.96 6.71 -2.41
N LEU A 12 -10.53 5.92 -1.42
CA LEU A 12 -11.25 4.74 -0.94
C LEU A 12 -12.58 5.13 -0.26
N THR A 13 -12.55 6.16 0.59
CA THR A 13 -13.71 6.64 1.35
C THR A 13 -14.80 7.17 0.41
N GLU A 14 -14.44 8.01 -0.56
CA GLU A 14 -15.36 8.58 -1.55
C GLU A 14 -16.06 7.51 -2.40
N ARG A 15 -15.43 6.33 -2.56
CA ARG A 15 -15.95 5.20 -3.33
C ARG A 15 -16.67 4.15 -2.48
N GLY A 16 -16.79 4.38 -1.16
CA GLY A 16 -17.42 3.45 -0.24
C GLY A 16 -16.70 2.09 -0.18
N ILE A 17 -15.39 2.05 -0.44
CA ILE A 17 -14.61 0.82 -0.37
C ILE A 17 -14.26 0.57 1.10
N ASN A 18 -14.54 -0.63 1.61
CA ASN A 18 -14.19 -1.02 2.97
C ASN A 18 -12.68 -1.24 3.08
N PHE A 19 -12.04 -0.55 4.03
CA PHE A 19 -10.62 -0.75 4.34
C PHE A 19 -10.35 -0.56 5.84
N ARG A 20 -9.25 -1.16 6.30
CA ARG A 20 -8.61 -0.82 7.58
C ARG A 20 -7.34 -0.05 7.27
N PHE A 21 -7.17 1.11 7.89
CA PHE A 21 -5.99 1.95 7.74
C PHE A 21 -5.12 1.86 8.99
N GLN A 22 -3.82 1.60 8.82
CA GLN A 22 -2.86 1.69 9.90
C GLN A 22 -2.47 3.16 10.10
N SER A 23 -2.99 3.79 11.16
CA SER A 23 -2.57 5.14 11.53
C SER A 23 -1.43 5.10 12.54
N SER A 24 -0.36 5.85 12.29
CA SER A 24 0.72 6.10 13.25
C SER A 24 0.26 6.83 14.53
N LEU A 25 -0.96 7.37 14.58
CA LEU A 25 -1.53 8.06 15.76
C LEU A 25 -1.93 7.11 16.91
N GLY A 26 -2.06 5.80 16.64
CA GLY A 26 -2.57 4.83 17.62
C GLY A 26 -1.52 4.01 18.36
N GLY A 27 -0.23 4.18 18.06
CA GLY A 27 0.87 3.45 18.72
C GLY A 27 0.94 1.93 18.46
N GLY A 28 0.03 1.38 17.65
CA GLY A 28 0.03 -0.03 17.25
C GLY A 28 0.20 -0.16 15.75
N HIS A 29 1.34 -0.68 15.32
CA HIS A 29 1.48 -1.17 13.95
C HIS A 29 0.56 -2.38 13.79
N PHE A 30 -0.28 -2.37 12.77
CA PHE A 30 -0.93 -3.58 12.28
C PHE A 30 0.17 -4.41 11.60
N GLU A 31 0.93 -5.14 12.40
CA GLU A 31 1.97 -6.05 11.92
C GLU A 31 1.29 -7.33 11.45
N LEU A 32 1.05 -7.43 10.14
CA LEU A 32 0.68 -8.71 9.56
C LEU A 32 1.99 -9.42 9.19
N GLY A 33 2.38 -10.41 10.00
CA GLY A 33 3.65 -11.11 9.81
C GLY A 33 4.90 -10.24 9.96
N GLY A 34 4.87 -9.15 10.74
CA GLY A 34 6.02 -8.25 10.91
C GLY A 34 6.25 -7.29 9.72
N THR A 35 5.28 -7.17 8.81
CA THR A 35 5.30 -6.20 7.71
C THR A 35 4.34 -5.07 8.01
N VAL A 36 4.78 -3.83 7.77
CA VAL A 36 3.93 -2.65 7.85
C VAL A 36 3.08 -2.58 6.58
N VAL A 37 1.77 -2.67 6.74
CA VAL A 37 0.77 -2.46 5.69
C VAL A 37 -0.04 -1.22 6.03
N ASP A 38 -0.18 -0.31 5.07
CA ASP A 38 -0.87 0.96 5.29
C ASP A 38 -2.39 0.78 5.18
N PHE A 39 -2.86 0.04 4.16
CA PHE A 39 -4.28 -0.22 3.95
C PHE A 39 -4.57 -1.70 3.72
N LEU A 40 -5.54 -2.26 4.45
CA LEU A 40 -6.04 -3.61 4.27
C LEU A 40 -7.48 -3.58 3.76
N LEU A 41 -7.71 -4.10 2.57
CA LEU A 41 -9.04 -4.27 1.98
C LEU A 41 -9.44 -5.73 2.15
N VAL A 42 -9.97 -6.06 3.34
CA VAL A 42 -10.24 -7.45 3.79
C VAL A 42 -11.16 -8.19 2.82
N ASP A 43 -12.21 -7.53 2.34
CA ASP A 43 -13.20 -8.12 1.43
C ASP A 43 -12.60 -8.51 0.06
N ARG A 44 -11.37 -8.07 -0.23
CA ARG A 44 -10.66 -8.30 -1.50
C ARG A 44 -9.35 -9.06 -1.32
N SER A 45 -9.00 -9.43 -0.09
CA SER A 45 -7.68 -9.97 0.27
C SER A 45 -6.52 -9.11 -0.27
N LEU A 46 -6.66 -7.79 -0.28
CA LEU A 46 -5.60 -6.87 -0.72
C LEU A 46 -4.91 -6.20 0.47
N ALA A 47 -3.59 -6.11 0.40
CA ALA A 47 -2.74 -5.36 1.31
C ALA A 47 -1.97 -4.30 0.51
N TRP A 48 -2.25 -3.03 0.74
CA TRP A 48 -1.57 -1.93 0.04
C TRP A 48 -0.49 -1.33 0.92
N ARG A 49 0.70 -1.18 0.34
CA ARG A 49 1.83 -0.44 0.92
C ARG A 49 2.03 0.85 0.13
N VAL A 50 2.04 1.98 0.82
CA VAL A 50 2.17 3.31 0.22
C VAL A 50 3.59 3.80 0.49
N HIS A 51 4.39 3.84 -0.57
CA HIS A 51 5.80 4.19 -0.48
C HIS A 51 6.03 5.63 -0.93
N GLY A 52 6.76 6.40 -0.11
CA GLY A 52 7.29 7.68 -0.54
C GLY A 52 8.33 7.55 -1.65
N GLU A 53 8.68 8.67 -2.28
CA GLU A 53 9.84 8.73 -3.18
C GLU A 53 11.12 8.73 -2.34
N TYR A 54 11.55 7.56 -1.85
CA TYR A 54 12.79 7.44 -1.09
C TYR A 54 13.79 6.53 -1.81
N TRP A 55 14.94 7.11 -2.12
CA TRP A 55 16.06 6.49 -2.83
C TRP A 55 16.91 5.64 -1.88
N HIS A 56 16.51 4.39 -1.64
CA HIS A 56 17.40 3.41 -1.02
C HIS A 56 17.66 2.24 -1.98
N ARG A 57 18.52 2.50 -2.97
CA ARG A 57 19.18 1.41 -3.72
C ARG A 57 20.21 0.77 -2.79
N GLY A 58 19.86 -0.39 -2.24
CA GLY A 58 20.76 -1.25 -1.49
C GLY A 58 20.23 -2.68 -1.50
N VAL A 59 21.07 -3.63 -1.91
CA VAL A 59 20.72 -5.05 -2.09
C VAL A 59 20.05 -5.69 -0.86
N SER A 60 20.34 -5.20 0.35
CA SER A 60 19.75 -5.71 1.59
C SER A 60 18.30 -5.26 1.84
N VAL A 61 17.87 -4.13 1.27
CA VAL A 61 16.52 -3.58 1.45
C VAL A 61 15.54 -4.33 0.53
N GLU A 62 15.94 -4.59 -0.70
CA GLU A 62 15.15 -5.34 -1.69
C GLU A 62 14.86 -6.78 -1.25
N GLY A 63 15.83 -7.46 -0.63
CA GLY A 63 15.64 -8.82 -0.12
C GLY A 63 14.67 -8.90 1.07
N LYS A 64 14.65 -7.88 1.95
CA LYS A 64 13.70 -7.81 3.06
C LYS A 64 12.29 -7.51 2.56
N ASP A 65 12.14 -6.58 1.62
CA ASP A 65 10.86 -6.23 1.03
C ASP A 65 10.23 -7.41 0.28
N PHE A 66 11.05 -8.21 -0.40
CA PHE A 66 10.62 -9.44 -1.06
C PHE A 66 10.10 -10.48 -0.06
N ILE A 67 10.86 -10.78 0.99
CA ILE A 67 10.45 -11.75 2.03
C ILE A 67 9.14 -11.32 2.71
N GLN A 68 9.01 -10.03 3.00
CA GLN A 68 7.78 -9.47 3.58
C GLN A 68 6.57 -9.66 2.65
N LYS A 69 6.75 -9.39 1.36
CA LYS A 69 5.71 -9.58 0.34
C LYS A 69 5.30 -11.06 0.21
N GLU A 70 6.27 -11.97 0.17
CA GLU A 70 6.04 -13.41 0.10
C GLU A 70 5.33 -13.96 1.35
N LEU A 71 5.65 -13.45 2.54
CA LEU A 71 4.98 -13.87 3.77
C LEU A 71 3.50 -13.49 3.76
N LEU A 72 3.18 -12.25 3.34
CA LEU A 72 1.81 -11.78 3.20
C LEU A 72 1.06 -12.59 2.12
N ALA A 73 1.72 -12.90 1.00
CA ALA A 73 1.18 -13.77 -0.04
C ALA A 73 0.88 -15.18 0.49
N GLY A 74 1.78 -15.75 1.30
CA GLY A 74 1.56 -17.04 1.98
C GLY A 74 0.39 -17.05 2.96
N LEU A 75 0.01 -15.88 3.48
CA LEU A 75 -1.19 -15.69 4.31
C LEU A 75 -2.47 -15.44 3.49
N GLY A 76 -2.38 -15.49 2.16
CA GLY A 76 -3.51 -15.31 1.25
C GLY A 76 -3.79 -13.85 0.86
N TRP A 77 -2.87 -12.93 1.12
CA TRP A 77 -3.00 -11.52 0.76
C TRP A 77 -2.27 -11.21 -0.54
N LEU A 78 -2.96 -10.52 -1.46
CA LEU A 78 -2.32 -9.91 -2.61
C LEU A 78 -1.77 -8.54 -2.21
N VAL A 79 -0.44 -8.42 -2.18
CA VAL A 79 0.26 -7.19 -1.80
C VAL A 79 0.49 -6.32 -3.02
N VAL A 80 0.10 -5.05 -2.92
CA VAL A 80 0.30 -4.06 -3.98
C VAL A 80 1.10 -2.88 -3.45
N ASP A 81 2.23 -2.60 -4.10
CA ASP A 81 3.04 -1.43 -3.83
C ASP A 81 2.55 -0.20 -4.63
N ILE A 82 2.19 0.85 -3.91
CA ILE A 82 1.71 2.12 -4.48
C ILE A 82 2.78 3.18 -4.25
N TRP A 83 3.31 3.75 -5.33
CA TRP A 83 4.38 4.74 -5.27
C TRP A 83 3.83 6.17 -5.24
N GLY A 84 4.33 6.97 -4.29
CA GLY A 84 3.90 8.35 -4.05
C GLY A 84 4.04 9.27 -5.27
N GLY A 85 4.99 9.01 -6.17
CA GLY A 85 5.11 9.77 -7.42
C GLY A 85 3.87 9.71 -8.31
N SER A 86 3.15 8.57 -8.32
CA SER A 86 1.89 8.43 -9.07
C SER A 86 0.69 9.03 -8.32
N LEU A 87 0.81 9.22 -7.01
CA LEU A 87 -0.22 9.83 -6.18
C LEU A 87 -0.13 11.36 -6.16
N ARG A 88 1.05 11.92 -6.42
CA ARG A 88 1.26 13.38 -6.51
C ARG A 88 0.86 13.98 -7.86
N ASP A 89 0.64 13.13 -8.86
CA ASP A 89 0.11 13.52 -10.16
C ASP A 89 -1.41 13.25 -10.20
N PRO A 90 -2.27 14.28 -10.12
CA PRO A 90 -3.73 14.12 -10.06
C PRO A 90 -4.30 13.32 -11.22
N ASP A 91 -3.71 13.41 -12.41
CA ASP A 91 -4.18 12.71 -13.61
C ASP A 91 -3.92 11.19 -13.51
N ARG A 92 -2.93 10.79 -12.70
CA ARG A 92 -2.53 9.39 -12.51
C ARG A 92 -3.13 8.74 -11.28
N VAL A 93 -3.62 9.51 -10.30
CA VAL A 93 -4.19 8.98 -9.04
C VAL A 93 -5.26 7.94 -9.33
N ASN A 94 -6.25 8.29 -10.16
CA ASN A 94 -7.40 7.42 -10.38
C ASN A 94 -7.01 6.13 -11.13
N GLU A 95 -6.12 6.22 -12.13
CA GLU A 95 -5.63 5.04 -12.84
C GLU A 95 -4.84 4.12 -11.90
N THR A 96 -3.93 4.70 -11.11
CA THR A 96 -3.05 3.97 -10.20
C THR A 96 -3.85 3.21 -9.15
N LEU A 97 -4.78 3.89 -8.49
CA LEU A 97 -5.60 3.28 -7.43
C LEU A 97 -6.62 2.28 -7.98
N THR A 98 -7.11 2.48 -9.21
CA THR A 98 -7.95 1.49 -9.89
C THR A 98 -7.17 0.22 -10.19
N LYS A 99 -5.95 0.33 -10.73
CA LYS A 99 -5.06 -0.82 -10.96
C LYS A 99 -4.71 -1.52 -9.65
N ALA A 100 -4.41 -0.77 -8.60
CA ALA A 100 -4.15 -1.33 -7.28
C ALA A 100 -5.35 -2.10 -6.71
N LEU A 101 -6.58 -1.63 -6.98
CA LEU A 101 -7.82 -2.32 -6.58
C LEU A 101 -8.05 -3.62 -7.35
N LEU A 102 -7.49 -3.73 -8.54
CA LEU A 102 -7.45 -4.96 -9.33
C LEU A 102 -6.26 -5.86 -8.95
N GLY A 103 -5.45 -5.48 -7.96
CA GLY A 103 -4.26 -6.23 -7.56
C GLY A 103 -3.07 -6.04 -8.49
N GLN A 104 -3.08 -5.01 -9.33
CA GLN A 104 -2.05 -4.72 -10.32
C GLN A 104 -1.15 -3.58 -9.87
N GLU A 105 0.16 -3.75 -10.07
CA GLU A 105 1.15 -2.71 -9.80
C GLU A 105 1.37 -1.84 -11.03
N VAL A 106 1.43 -0.52 -10.82
CA VAL A 106 1.89 0.40 -11.85
C VAL A 106 3.42 0.42 -11.79
N LEU A 107 4.05 -0.20 -12.79
CA LEU A 107 5.49 -0.09 -12.99
C LEU A 107 5.86 1.39 -13.20
N ARG A 108 6.93 1.82 -12.51
CA ARG A 108 7.43 3.20 -12.53
C ARG A 108 7.83 3.66 -13.93
#